data_AF-A0A2I0NX71-F1
#
_entry.id   AF-A0A2I0NX71-F1
#
_cell.length_a   1.000
_cell.length_b   1.000
_cell.length_c   1.000
_cell.angle_alpha   90.00
_cell.angle_beta   90.00
_cell.angle_gamma   90.00
#
_symmetry.space_group_name_H-M   'P 1'
#
loop_
_entity.id
_entity.type
_entity.pdbx_description
1 polymer ?
#
loop_
_entity_poly.entity_id
_entity_poly.type
_entity_poly.pdbx_seq_one_letter_code
_entity_poly.pdbx_strand_id
1 'polypeptide(L)'
;MEIKMRQIRTHSTRRYECAHLICAYLLSEKKVQAVVTSAEIARYHHLSKKASQSISAMLNFLYTNRIRESRFGFYIRGTSPLKKCNYPHHYTIELIDEARGLL
;
A
#
# COMPACT_ATOMS: atom_id res chain seq x y z
N MET A 1 -0.54 22.14 11.78
CA MET A 1 -1.57 21.16 12.19
C MET A 1 -0.96 19.76 12.06
N GLU A 2 -0.56 19.15 13.18
CA GLU A 2 -0.08 17.75 13.17
C GLU A 2 -1.23 16.80 12.87
N ILE A 3 -1.13 16.11 11.73
CA ILE A 3 -2.09 15.07 11.35
C ILE A 3 -1.81 13.85 12.23
N LYS A 4 -2.68 13.62 13.22
CA LYS A 4 -2.64 12.43 14.10
C LYS A 4 -2.79 11.16 13.25
N MET A 5 -1.67 10.53 12.87
CA MET A 5 -1.65 9.25 12.17
C MET A 5 -2.06 8.12 13.12
N ARG A 6 -2.98 7.26 12.68
CA ARG A 6 -3.40 6.08 13.48
C ARG A 6 -2.44 4.93 13.22
N GLN A 7 -1.93 4.32 14.30
CA GLN A 7 -1.17 3.07 14.23
C GLN A 7 -2.14 1.91 14.49
N ILE A 8 -2.26 0.98 13.55
CA ILE A 8 -3.07 -0.23 13.73
C ILE A 8 -2.18 -1.44 13.44
N ARG A 9 -2.19 -2.43 14.35
CA ARG A 9 -1.63 -3.75 14.06
C ARG A 9 -2.65 -4.53 13.24
N THR A 10 -2.26 -4.88 12.03
CA THR A 10 -3.10 -5.65 11.12
C THR A 10 -3.20 -7.12 11.59
N HIS A 11 -4.31 -7.49 12.25
CA HIS A 11 -4.55 -8.83 12.83
C HIS A 11 -5.24 -9.83 11.87
N SER A 12 -5.53 -9.44 10.62
CA SER A 12 -6.12 -10.33 9.62
C SER A 12 -5.03 -10.88 8.71
N THR A 13 -4.94 -12.21 8.57
CA THR A 13 -3.99 -12.91 7.68
C THR A 13 -3.98 -12.32 6.28
N ARG A 14 -5.16 -11.95 5.76
CA ARG A 14 -5.33 -11.40 4.41
C ARG A 14 -4.84 -9.95 4.27
N ARG A 15 -5.04 -9.12 5.29
CA ARG A 15 -4.51 -7.75 5.29
C ARG A 15 -2.98 -7.76 5.49
N TYR A 16 -2.48 -8.69 6.30
CA TYR A 16 -1.04 -8.93 6.44
C TYR A 16 -0.40 -9.32 5.11
N GLU A 17 -0.99 -10.30 4.40
CA GLU A 17 -0.55 -10.73 3.08
C GLU A 17 -0.55 -9.56 2.07
N CYS A 18 -1.62 -8.77 2.01
CA CYS A 18 -1.67 -7.60 1.13
C CYS A 18 -0.58 -6.57 1.48
N ALA A 19 -0.36 -6.29 2.76
CA ALA A 19 0.68 -5.35 3.18
C ALA A 19 2.10 -5.87 2.88
N HIS A 20 2.33 -7.18 3.02
CA HIS A 20 3.57 -7.83 2.61
C HIS A 20 3.81 -7.67 1.10
N LEU A 21 2.81 -7.97 0.26
CA LEU A 21 2.91 -7.83 -1.19
C LEU A 21 3.21 -6.38 -1.62
N ILE A 22 2.55 -5.40 -0.99
CA ILE A 22 2.81 -3.97 -1.22
C ILE A 22 4.26 -3.63 -0.85
N CYS A 23 4.71 -4.04 0.34
CA CYS A 23 6.06 -3.76 0.83
C CYS A 23 7.15 -4.37 -0.07
N ALA A 24 6.99 -5.65 -0.44
CA ALA A 24 7.93 -6.35 -1.33
C ALA A 24 8.06 -5.66 -2.70
N TYR A 25 6.94 -5.17 -3.24
CA TYR A 25 6.94 -4.37 -4.47
C TYR A 25 7.69 -3.04 -4.29
N LEU A 26 7.46 -2.32 -3.20
CA LEU A 26 8.10 -1.02 -2.97
C LEU A 26 9.62 -1.15 -2.79
N LEU A 27 10.07 -2.21 -2.13
CA LEU A 27 11.49 -2.48 -1.94
C LEU A 27 12.19 -2.87 -3.24
N SER A 28 11.54 -3.62 -4.12
CA SER A 28 12.14 -4.00 -5.39
C SER A 28 12.39 -2.80 -6.30
N GLU A 29 11.54 -1.77 -6.21
CA GLU A 29 11.67 -0.50 -6.94
C GLU A 29 12.77 0.43 -6.39
N LYS A 30 13.37 0.13 -5.23
CA LYS A 30 14.44 0.94 -4.56
C LYS A 30 14.13 2.43 -4.42
N LYS A 31 12.85 2.81 -4.41
CA LYS A 31 12.41 4.21 -4.31
C LYS A 31 11.79 4.47 -2.94
N VAL A 32 12.25 5.54 -2.30
CA VAL A 32 11.64 6.04 -1.05
C VAL A 32 10.18 6.43 -1.27
N GLN A 33 9.83 6.87 -2.48
CA GLN A 33 8.47 7.20 -2.87
C GLN A 33 8.13 6.59 -4.23
N ALA A 34 6.99 5.91 -4.32
CA ALA A 34 6.50 5.31 -5.56
C ALA A 34 5.05 5.68 -5.81
N VAL A 35 4.71 5.96 -7.07
CA VAL A 35 3.33 6.07 -7.54
C VAL A 35 2.95 4.73 -8.13
N VAL A 36 1.92 4.08 -7.58
CA VAL A 36 1.60 2.69 -7.88
C VAL A 36 0.11 2.47 -7.96
N THR A 37 -0.28 1.44 -8.72
CA THR A 37 -1.63 0.93 -8.81
C THR A 37 -1.69 -0.49 -8.23
N SER A 38 -2.87 -0.91 -7.77
CA SER A 38 -3.08 -2.29 -7.32
C SER A 38 -2.87 -3.32 -8.45
N ALA A 39 -2.99 -2.91 -9.71
CA ALA A 39 -2.76 -3.77 -10.87
C ALA A 39 -1.26 -3.98 -11.14
N GLU A 40 -0.43 -2.95 -10.94
CA GLU A 40 1.04 -3.08 -11.02
C GLU A 40 1.57 -4.04 -9.96
N ILE A 41 1.15 -3.86 -8.70
CA ILE A 41 1.57 -4.73 -7.60
C ILE A 41 1.12 -6.18 -7.86
N ALA A 42 -0.13 -6.39 -8.29
CA ALA A 42 -0.62 -7.73 -8.59
C ALA A 42 0.14 -8.38 -9.76
N ARG A 43 0.43 -7.63 -10.83
CA ARG A 43 1.20 -8.13 -11.98
C ARG A 43 2.62 -8.51 -11.60
N TYR A 44 3.28 -7.68 -10.79
CA TYR A 44 4.63 -7.96 -10.28
C TYR A 44 4.70 -9.31 -9.54
N HIS A 45 3.68 -9.62 -8.74
CA HIS A 45 3.59 -10.89 -8.00
C HIS A 45 2.92 -12.03 -8.79
N HIS A 46 2.69 -11.87 -10.10
CA HIS A 46 1.99 -12.86 -10.95
C HIS A 46 0.60 -13.28 -10.42
N LEU A 47 -0.12 -12.33 -9.81
CA LEU A 47 -1.40 -12.60 -9.16
C LEU A 47 -2.61 -12.29 -10.06
N SER A 48 -3.73 -12.93 -9.71
CA SER A 48 -5.00 -12.76 -10.42
C SER A 48 -5.64 -11.37 -10.23
N LYS A 49 -6.62 -11.05 -11.07
CA LYS A 49 -7.48 -9.86 -10.94
C LYS A 49 -8.17 -9.76 -9.57
N LYS A 50 -8.56 -10.89 -8.97
CA LYS A 50 -9.18 -10.94 -7.63
C LYS A 50 -8.19 -10.52 -6.53
N ALA A 51 -6.92 -10.86 -6.68
CA ALA A 51 -5.87 -10.41 -5.78
C ALA A 51 -5.64 -8.89 -5.92
N SER A 52 -5.63 -8.37 -7.15
CA SER A 52 -5.54 -6.92 -7.41
C SER A 52 -6.66 -6.13 -6.71
N GLN A 53 -7.90 -6.63 -6.72
CA GLN A 53 -9.00 -6.02 -5.97
C GLN A 53 -8.78 -6.03 -4.45
N SER A 54 -8.19 -7.11 -3.91
CA SER A 54 -7.87 -7.20 -2.49
C SER A 54 -6.77 -6.21 -2.09
N ILE A 55 -5.72 -6.07 -2.92
CA ILE A 55 -4.67 -5.07 -2.75
C ILE A 55 -5.26 -3.66 -2.82
N SER A 56 -6.16 -3.39 -3.77
CA SER A 56 -6.85 -2.10 -3.89
C SER A 56 -7.68 -1.76 -2.66
N ALA A 57 -8.42 -2.73 -2.11
CA ALA A 57 -9.17 -2.55 -0.89
C ALA A 57 -8.25 -2.23 0.29
N MET A 58 -7.08 -2.89 0.38
CA MET A 58 -6.07 -2.61 1.40
C MET A 58 -5.50 -1.19 1.26
N LEU A 59 -5.11 -0.78 0.04
CA LEU A 59 -4.59 0.57 -0.22
C LEU A 59 -5.64 1.65 0.14
N ASN A 60 -6.90 1.44 -0.25
CA ASN A 60 -7.99 2.33 0.15
C ASN A 60 -8.18 2.37 1.68
N PHE A 61 -8.17 1.20 2.34
CA PHE A 61 -8.30 1.13 3.79
C PHE A 61 -7.20 1.92 4.50
N LEU A 62 -5.94 1.74 4.10
CA LEU A 62 -4.80 2.46 4.68
C LEU A 62 -4.89 3.97 4.42
N TYR A 63 -5.23 4.37 3.20
CA TYR A 63 -5.35 5.77 2.80
C TYR A 63 -6.49 6.49 3.53
N THR A 64 -7.71 5.94 3.45
CA THR A 64 -8.91 6.54 4.06
C THR A 64 -8.76 6.69 5.57
N ASN A 65 -8.12 5.73 6.24
CA ASN A 65 -7.93 5.75 7.69
C ASN A 65 -6.63 6.44 8.13
N ARG A 66 -5.82 6.96 7.19
CA ARG A 66 -4.49 7.54 7.44
C ARG A 66 -3.62 6.64 8.32
N ILE A 67 -3.59 5.36 7.96
CA ILE A 67 -2.85 4.34 8.70
C ILE A 67 -1.41 4.31 8.19
N ARG A 68 -0.49 4.44 9.14
CA ARG A 68 0.93 4.11 8.93
C ARG A 68 1.10 2.61 9.14
N GLU A 69 1.45 1.86 8.10
CA GLU A 69 1.77 0.43 8.24
C GLU A 69 3.15 0.25 8.85
N SER A 70 3.18 0.29 10.18
CA SER A 70 4.40 0.37 10.96
C SER A 70 5.19 -0.93 10.94
N ARG A 71 4.52 -2.09 10.73
CA ARG A 71 5.20 -3.39 10.63
C ARG A 71 6.05 -3.46 9.36
N PHE A 72 5.51 -2.99 8.25
CA PHE A 72 6.16 -3.08 6.93
C PHE A 72 6.86 -1.77 6.51
N GLY A 73 6.81 -0.73 7.34
CA GLY A 73 7.53 0.51 7.11
C GLY A 73 7.05 1.28 5.88
N PHE A 74 5.73 1.47 5.72
CA PHE A 74 5.20 2.35 4.67
C PHE A 74 3.91 3.08 5.06
N TYR A 75 3.62 4.17 4.36
CA TYR A 75 2.34 4.88 4.44
C TYR A 75 1.93 5.45 3.09
N ILE A 76 0.63 5.71 2.91
CA ILE A 76 0.11 6.32 1.69
C ILE A 76 0.03 7.83 1.91
N ARG A 77 0.83 8.59 1.16
CA ARG A 77 0.90 10.06 1.27
C ARG A 77 -0.27 10.74 0.56
N GLY A 78 -0.75 10.15 -0.52
CA GLY A 78 -1.82 10.71 -1.31
C GLY A 78 -2.29 9.78 -2.42
N THR A 79 -3.36 10.18 -3.07
CA THR A 79 -3.83 9.58 -4.32
C THR A 79 -3.84 10.65 -5.39
N SER A 80 -3.35 10.35 -6.59
CA SER A 80 -3.54 11.27 -7.71
C SER A 80 -5.03 11.27 -8.11
N PRO A 81 -5.68 12.44 -8.22
CA PRO A 81 -7.09 12.52 -8.57
C PRO A 81 -7.25 12.25 -10.07
N LEU A 82 -7.53 11.00 -10.41
CA LEU A 82 -8.26 10.72 -11.64
C LEU A 82 -9.74 10.58 -11.26
N LYS A 83 -10.61 11.25 -12.02
CA LYS A 83 -12.09 11.24 -11.88
C LYS A 83 -12.58 9.85 -11.45
N LYS A 84 -13.60 9.78 -10.59
CA LYS A 84 -14.22 8.56 -10.01
C LYS A 84 -14.41 7.36 -10.98
N CYS A 85 -14.38 7.57 -12.29
CA CYS A 85 -14.50 6.53 -13.32
C CYS A 85 -13.18 5.88 -13.78
N ASN A 86 -12.00 6.41 -13.42
CA ASN A 86 -10.72 5.90 -13.91
C ASN A 86 -10.04 5.02 -12.85
N TYR A 87 -10.49 3.77 -12.79
CA TYR A 87 -9.74 2.68 -12.16
C TYR A 87 -8.62 2.22 -13.13
N PRO A 88 -7.40 1.93 -12.64
CA PRO A 88 -7.00 1.87 -11.23
C PRO A 88 -6.54 3.21 -10.63
N HIS A 89 -6.78 3.39 -9.33
CA HIS A 89 -6.28 4.51 -8.54
C HIS A 89 -4.74 4.46 -8.44
N HIS A 90 -4.10 5.61 -8.62
CA HIS A 90 -2.67 5.78 -8.38
C HIS A 90 -2.47 6.26 -6.94
N TYR A 91 -1.79 5.44 -6.15
CA TYR A 91 -1.41 5.72 -4.77
C TYR A 91 0.05 6.15 -4.73
N THR A 92 0.32 7.30 -4.12
CA THR A 92 1.68 7.70 -3.77
C THR A 92 2.01 7.07 -2.43
N ILE A 93 2.83 6.05 -2.44
CA ILE A 93 3.29 5.34 -1.24
C ILE A 93 4.71 5.77 -0.91
N GLU A 94 4.97 5.98 0.37
CA GLU A 94 6.27 6.35 0.89
C GLU A 94 6.75 5.28 1.88
N LEU A 95 7.98 4.81 1.66
CA LEU A 95 8.70 3.94 2.59
C LEU A 95 9.25 4.78 3.74
N ILE A 96 9.15 4.23 4.95
CA ILE A 96 9.50 4.88 6.21
C ILE A 96 10.14 3.82 7.10
N ASP A 97 11.36 4.11 7.56
CA ASP A 97 12.16 3.26 8.44
C ASP A 97 12.38 1.82 7.90
N GLU A 98 13.43 1.62 7.09
CA GLU A 98 14.10 0.34 6.73
C GLU A 98 13.24 -0.91 6.40
N ALA A 99 11.91 -0.82 6.25
CA ALA A 99 11.02 -1.94 5.97
C ALA A 99 11.31 -3.20 6.81
N ARG A 100 11.54 -3.04 8.12
CA ARG A 100 11.99 -4.10 9.04
C ARG A 100 11.06 -5.32 9.15
N GLY A 101 9.85 -5.26 8.61
CA GLY A 101 8.87 -6.36 8.65
C GLY A 101 9.07 -7.49 7.64
N LEU A 102 10.14 -7.42 6.83
CA LEU A 102 10.56 -8.47 5.91
C LEU A 102 11.79 -9.25 6.39
N LEU A 103 12.32 -8.91 7.58
CA LEU A 103 13.34 -9.69 8.31
C LEU A 103 12.70 -10.75 9.20
#